data_AF-C9S6E5-F1
#
_entry.id   AF-C9S6E5-F1
#
_cell.length_a   1.000
_cell.length_b   1.000
_cell.length_c   1.000
_cell.angle_alpha   90.00
_cell.angle_beta   90.00
_cell.angle_gamma   90.00
#
_symmetry.space_group_name_H-M   'P 1'
#
loop_
_entity.id
_entity.type
_entity.pdbx_description
1 polymer ?
#
loop_
_entity_poly.entity_id
_entity_poly.type
_entity_poly.pdbx_seq_one_letter_code
_entity_poly.pdbx_strand_id
1 'polypeptide(L)'
;MAGAKGTKRSVSRIDDSDEDGPILTKPIKKTKTTASATSAGAGKDKDGNPYWELSSKRRIGISKFKDMTMINIREYYQKDDDMLPGKKGISLSLPQFEALLKAAPAISAKLRDMGHDVEDSEDAGGASTREDAPKKPRVTAPPKQKKDNFEATSDEEEED
;
A
#
# COMPACT_ATOMS: atom_id res chain seq x y z
N MET A 1 19.72 -60.93 7.15
CA MET A 1 19.33 -61.63 5.90
C MET A 1 18.57 -60.62 5.04
N ALA A 2 19.03 -60.34 3.83
CA ALA A 2 18.40 -59.36 2.94
C ALA A 2 17.42 -60.04 1.98
N GLY A 3 16.34 -59.34 1.59
CA GLY A 3 15.35 -59.82 0.62
C GLY A 3 15.01 -58.74 -0.39
N ALA A 4 15.67 -58.77 -1.55
CA ALA A 4 15.38 -57.91 -2.69
C ALA A 4 14.78 -58.71 -3.85
N LYS A 5 13.81 -58.13 -4.57
CA LYS A 5 13.38 -58.58 -5.90
C LYS A 5 13.05 -57.38 -6.79
N GLY A 6 13.81 -57.20 -7.87
CA GLY A 6 13.32 -56.52 -9.08
C GLY A 6 12.42 -57.49 -9.88
N THR A 7 12.09 -57.29 -11.16
CA THR A 7 12.55 -56.36 -12.20
C THR A 7 11.53 -56.44 -13.33
N LYS A 8 11.25 -55.37 -14.10
CA LYS A 8 11.17 -55.37 -15.59
C LYS A 8 10.81 -54.00 -16.16
N ARG A 9 11.35 -53.75 -17.36
CA ARG A 9 11.27 -52.52 -18.17
C ARG A 9 10.40 -52.81 -19.39
N SER A 10 9.70 -51.81 -19.92
CA SER A 10 9.27 -51.78 -21.32
C SER A 10 9.16 -50.32 -21.79
N VAL A 11 9.99 -49.96 -22.77
CA VAL A 11 9.94 -48.69 -23.52
C VAL A 11 9.66 -49.01 -24.98
N SER A 12 8.61 -48.42 -25.53
CA SER A 12 8.24 -48.38 -26.95
C SER A 12 6.92 -47.62 -27.07
N ARG A 13 6.64 -46.81 -28.10
CA ARG A 13 7.43 -46.25 -29.21
C ARG A 13 6.56 -45.09 -29.77
N ILE A 14 7.16 -44.10 -30.42
CA ILE A 14 6.40 -43.06 -31.13
C ILE A 14 5.55 -43.74 -32.22
N ASP A 15 4.30 -43.31 -32.35
CA ASP A 15 3.49 -43.51 -33.55
C ASP A 15 2.99 -42.15 -34.02
N ASP A 16 3.06 -41.94 -35.33
CA ASP A 16 2.88 -40.69 -36.06
C ASP A 16 1.88 -40.98 -37.17
N SER A 17 0.73 -40.29 -37.19
CA SER A 17 -0.28 -40.43 -38.23
C SER A 17 -1.20 -39.21 -38.28
N ASP A 18 -1.40 -38.72 -39.51
CA ASP A 18 -1.99 -37.45 -39.89
C ASP A 18 -3.22 -37.74 -40.77
N GLU A 19 -4.43 -37.31 -40.37
CA GLU A 19 -5.44 -36.68 -41.26
C GLU A 19 -6.80 -36.38 -40.59
N ASP A 20 -7.32 -35.20 -40.94
CA ASP A 20 -8.69 -34.70 -41.04
C ASP A 20 -9.89 -35.15 -40.14
N GLY A 21 -10.48 -34.15 -39.46
CA GLY A 21 -11.79 -34.22 -38.80
C GLY A 21 -12.20 -32.89 -38.14
N PRO A 22 -13.39 -32.30 -38.43
CA PRO A 22 -13.60 -30.87 -38.21
C PRO A 22 -14.03 -30.42 -36.79
N ILE A 23 -13.37 -29.36 -36.36
CA ILE A 23 -13.66 -28.41 -35.26
C ILE A 23 -15.14 -28.01 -35.06
N LEU A 24 -15.65 -28.14 -33.82
CA LEU A 24 -16.85 -27.44 -33.34
C LEU A 24 -16.77 -26.96 -31.87
N THR A 25 -16.28 -25.73 -31.68
CA THR A 25 -16.70 -24.76 -30.62
C THR A 25 -16.51 -25.15 -29.12
N LYS A 26 -16.07 -24.29 -28.19
CA LYS A 26 -16.31 -22.84 -27.98
C LYS A 26 -15.10 -22.14 -27.32
N PRO A 27 -15.02 -20.79 -27.30
CA PRO A 27 -13.78 -20.07 -27.03
C PRO A 27 -13.70 -19.39 -25.66
N ILE A 28 -12.60 -19.59 -24.91
CA ILE A 28 -12.01 -18.54 -24.05
C ILE A 28 -10.50 -18.42 -24.35
N LYS A 29 -10.23 -17.58 -25.36
CA LYS A 29 -9.15 -16.59 -25.44
C LYS A 29 -7.89 -16.85 -24.58
N LYS A 30 -6.83 -17.37 -25.21
CA LYS A 30 -5.45 -17.14 -24.75
C LYS A 30 -5.12 -15.63 -24.83
N THR A 31 -4.92 -14.98 -23.69
CA THR A 31 -4.13 -13.74 -23.58
C THR A 31 -3.11 -13.97 -22.46
N LYS A 32 -1.93 -14.48 -22.82
CA LYS A 32 -0.79 -13.66 -23.26
C LYS A 32 -0.18 -12.92 -22.07
N THR A 33 0.74 -13.60 -21.39
CA THR A 33 1.84 -13.00 -20.64
C THR A 33 2.66 -12.11 -21.59
N THR A 34 2.26 -10.85 -21.72
CA THR A 34 3.14 -9.78 -22.17
C THR A 34 2.96 -8.58 -21.27
N ALA A 35 4.07 -7.99 -20.86
CA ALA A 35 4.10 -6.75 -20.11
C ALA A 35 3.34 -5.64 -20.84
N SER A 36 2.37 -5.03 -20.15
CA SER A 36 2.07 -3.61 -20.30
C SER A 36 2.53 -2.93 -19.02
N ALA A 37 3.83 -2.63 -18.97
CA ALA A 37 4.41 -1.82 -17.91
C ALA A 37 4.08 -0.34 -18.17
N THR A 38 2.85 0.09 -17.87
CA THR A 38 2.44 1.53 -17.96
C THR A 38 1.15 1.89 -17.23
N SER A 39 0.66 1.07 -16.31
CA SER A 39 -0.38 1.48 -15.36
C SER A 39 -0.09 0.95 -13.96
N ALA A 40 0.02 1.85 -13.00
CA ALA A 40 0.10 1.50 -11.58
C ALA A 40 -1.27 0.96 -11.15
N GLY A 41 -1.43 -0.36 -11.25
CA GLY A 41 -2.71 -1.03 -11.03
C GLY A 41 -3.25 -0.76 -9.63
N ALA A 42 -4.40 -0.08 -9.55
CA ALA A 42 -5.15 0.07 -8.30
C ALA A 42 -6.00 -1.20 -8.05
N GLY A 43 -6.02 -1.68 -6.82
CA GLY A 43 -6.74 -2.89 -6.42
C GLY A 43 -7.18 -2.87 -4.96
N LYS A 44 -7.78 -3.98 -4.51
CA LYS A 44 -8.10 -4.23 -3.09
C LYS A 44 -7.46 -5.54 -2.62
N ASP A 45 -6.93 -5.54 -1.41
CA ASP A 45 -6.35 -6.74 -0.79
C ASP A 45 -7.43 -7.67 -0.19
N LYS A 46 -6.98 -8.77 0.44
CA LYS A 46 -7.88 -9.77 1.05
C LYS A 46 -8.71 -9.21 2.22
N ASP A 47 -8.24 -8.13 2.83
CA ASP A 47 -8.89 -7.42 3.93
C ASP A 47 -9.76 -6.24 3.42
N GLY A 48 -9.84 -6.05 2.09
CA GLY A 48 -10.64 -5.01 1.42
C GLY A 48 -9.98 -3.64 1.34
N ASN A 49 -8.73 -3.49 1.80
CA ASN A 49 -7.98 -2.23 1.79
C ASN A 49 -7.53 -1.87 0.36
N PRO A 50 -7.53 -0.58 -0.03
CA PRO A 50 -7.01 -0.15 -1.32
C PRO A 50 -5.47 -0.25 -1.39
N TYR A 51 -4.96 -0.70 -2.53
CA TYR A 51 -3.53 -0.66 -2.87
C TYR A 51 -3.30 -0.23 -4.31
N TRP A 52 -2.05 0.17 -4.60
CA TRP A 52 -1.51 0.44 -5.93
C TRP A 52 -0.22 -0.36 -6.12
N GLU A 53 -0.01 -0.93 -7.29
CA GLU A 53 1.21 -1.69 -7.61
C GLU A 53 2.36 -0.77 -8.01
N LEU A 54 3.49 -0.90 -7.30
CA LEU A 54 4.76 -0.21 -7.60
C LEU A 54 5.65 -1.10 -8.48
N SER A 55 5.52 -2.42 -8.36
CA SER A 55 6.10 -3.42 -9.24
C SER A 55 5.36 -4.75 -9.07
N SER A 56 5.69 -5.76 -9.88
CA SER A 56 5.09 -7.11 -9.82
C SER A 56 5.09 -7.77 -8.45
N LYS A 57 5.97 -7.33 -7.53
CA LYS A 57 6.06 -7.83 -6.15
C LYS A 57 6.07 -6.73 -5.10
N ARG A 58 5.72 -5.48 -5.43
CA ARG A 58 5.70 -4.36 -4.46
C ARG A 58 4.45 -3.53 -4.60
N ARG A 59 3.82 -3.22 -3.47
CA ARG A 59 2.58 -2.45 -3.40
C ARG A 59 2.72 -1.32 -2.40
N ILE A 60 2.04 -0.21 -2.67
CA ILE A 60 1.66 0.78 -1.68
C ILE A 60 0.18 0.60 -1.33
N GLY A 61 -0.21 0.57 -0.06
CA GLY A 61 -1.61 0.35 0.33
C GLY A 61 -1.97 0.98 1.67
N ILE A 62 -3.25 1.36 1.82
CA ILE A 62 -3.74 2.12 2.98
C ILE A 62 -4.58 1.21 3.86
N SER A 63 -4.09 0.90 5.07
CA SER A 63 -4.80 0.06 6.05
C SER A 63 -5.17 0.87 7.30
N LYS A 64 -6.16 0.40 8.06
CA LYS A 64 -6.43 0.87 9.43
C LYS A 64 -6.00 -0.17 10.47
N PHE A 65 -5.29 0.27 11.50
CA PHE A 65 -4.92 -0.57 12.65
C PHE A 65 -5.14 0.22 13.94
N LYS A 66 -6.00 -0.28 14.83
CA LYS A 66 -6.40 0.42 16.08
C LYS A 66 -6.79 1.88 15.82
N ASP A 67 -7.68 2.07 14.84
CA ASP A 67 -8.16 3.37 14.31
C ASP A 67 -7.11 4.31 13.68
N MET A 68 -5.82 3.97 13.76
CA MET A 68 -4.75 4.68 13.06
C MET A 68 -4.71 4.27 11.59
N THR A 69 -4.71 5.27 10.70
CA THR A 69 -4.51 5.04 9.25
C THR A 69 -3.01 4.97 8.94
N MET A 70 -2.60 3.91 8.26
CA MET A 70 -1.20 3.64 7.92
C MET A 70 -1.02 3.39 6.42
N ILE A 71 0.06 3.92 5.86
CA ILE A 71 0.44 3.76 4.45
C ILE A 71 1.58 2.75 4.38
N ASN A 72 1.29 1.55 3.87
CA ASN A 72 2.23 0.44 3.80
C ASN A 72 2.93 0.43 2.44
N ILE A 73 4.27 0.48 2.42
CA ILE A 73 5.09 0.25 1.23
C ILE A 73 5.81 -1.08 1.44
N ARG A 74 5.37 -2.16 0.78
CA ARG A 74 5.76 -3.54 1.14
C ARG A 74 6.02 -4.43 -0.07
N GLU A 75 6.99 -5.33 0.08
CA GLU A 75 7.27 -6.43 -0.85
C GLU A 75 6.37 -7.63 -0.52
N TYR A 76 5.73 -8.21 -1.53
CA TYR A 76 4.85 -9.36 -1.43
C TYR A 76 5.51 -10.60 -2.06
N TYR A 77 5.16 -11.78 -1.56
CA TYR A 77 5.57 -13.06 -2.12
C TYR A 77 4.34 -13.91 -2.45
N GLN A 78 4.44 -14.72 -3.51
CA GLN A 78 3.40 -15.67 -3.89
C GLN A 78 3.61 -16.97 -3.10
N LYS A 79 2.55 -17.49 -2.51
CA LYS A 79 2.49 -18.80 -1.86
C LYS A 79 1.10 -19.36 -2.08
N ASP A 80 1.00 -20.58 -2.61
CA ASP A 80 -0.29 -21.25 -2.86
C ASP A 80 -1.25 -20.38 -3.71
N ASP A 81 -0.69 -19.70 -4.73
CA ASP A 81 -1.32 -18.67 -5.58
C ASP A 81 -1.87 -17.40 -4.89
N ASP A 82 -1.70 -17.28 -3.58
CA ASP A 82 -1.98 -16.06 -2.81
C ASP A 82 -0.75 -15.13 -2.75
N MET A 83 -0.99 -13.81 -2.86
CA MET A 83 0.02 -12.77 -2.65
C MET A 83 0.04 -12.31 -1.19
N LEU A 84 1.05 -12.74 -0.44
CA LEU A 84 1.19 -12.50 1.00
C LEU A 84 2.22 -11.39 1.31
N PRO A 85 1.99 -10.57 2.35
CA PRO A 85 2.93 -9.52 2.76
C PRO A 85 4.24 -10.10 3.29
N GLY A 86 5.37 -9.70 2.70
CA GLY A 86 6.71 -10.10 3.13
C GLY A 86 7.29 -9.23 4.25
N LYS A 87 8.44 -9.67 4.80
CA LYS A 87 9.15 -8.95 5.86
C LYS A 87 9.74 -7.61 5.40
N LYS A 88 10.11 -7.47 4.12
CA LYS A 88 10.66 -6.22 3.56
C LYS A 88 9.54 -5.21 3.31
N GLY A 89 9.61 -4.07 3.97
CA GLY A 89 8.67 -2.96 3.80
C GLY A 89 8.63 -2.06 5.03
N ILE A 90 7.91 -0.96 4.92
CA ILE A 90 7.65 -0.01 6.00
C ILE A 90 6.17 0.35 6.04
N SER A 91 5.67 0.63 7.24
CA SER A 91 4.31 1.14 7.47
C SER A 91 4.45 2.57 8.00
N LEU A 92 4.14 3.55 7.16
CA LEU A 92 4.24 4.97 7.48
C LEU A 92 2.96 5.43 8.19
N SER A 93 3.11 6.28 9.20
CA SER A 93 1.98 7.05 9.74
C SER A 93 1.61 8.20 8.81
N LEU A 94 0.41 8.76 8.97
CA LEU A 94 -0.06 9.89 8.15
C LEU A 94 0.94 11.09 8.14
N PRO A 95 1.51 11.55 9.28
CA PRO A 95 2.51 12.62 9.28
C PRO A 95 3.81 12.26 8.54
N GLN A 96 4.23 10.98 8.57
CA GLN A 96 5.42 10.53 7.84
C GLN A 96 5.18 10.51 6.33
N PHE A 97 3.97 10.14 5.90
CA PHE A 97 3.58 10.19 4.49
C PHE A 97 3.47 11.64 3.98
N GLU A 98 2.92 12.57 4.78
CA GLU A 98 2.95 13.99 4.44
C GLU A 98 4.37 14.55 4.31
N ALA A 99 5.28 14.16 5.20
CA ALA A 99 6.69 14.56 5.12
C ALA A 99 7.37 14.02 3.86
N LEU A 100 7.05 12.78 3.45
CA LEU A 100 7.51 12.21 2.19
C LEU A 100 7.00 13.00 0.98
N LEU A 101 5.71 13.37 0.95
CA LEU A 101 5.15 14.19 -0.14
C LEU A 101 5.80 15.59 -0.21
N LYS A 102 6.03 16.24 0.94
CA LYS A 102 6.73 17.53 1.02
C LYS A 102 8.19 17.43 0.54
N ALA A 103 8.84 16.28 0.74
CA ALA A 103 10.19 16.02 0.28
C ALA A 103 10.27 15.55 -1.20
N ALA A 104 9.17 15.07 -1.78
CA ALA A 104 9.17 14.43 -3.11
C ALA A 104 9.77 15.30 -4.24
N PRO A 105 9.48 16.63 -4.34
CA PRO A 105 10.09 17.47 -5.38
C PRO A 105 11.61 17.65 -5.20
N ALA A 106 12.09 17.70 -3.96
CA ALA A 106 13.52 17.77 -3.67
C ALA A 106 14.22 16.45 -3.99
N ILE A 107 13.52 15.32 -3.79
CA ILE A 107 13.99 13.98 -4.16
C ILE A 107 14.02 13.84 -5.69
N SER A 108 12.98 14.24 -6.43
CA SER A 108 12.94 14.15 -7.90
C SER A 108 14.02 15.04 -8.54
N ALA A 109 14.21 16.27 -8.05
CA ALA A 109 15.33 17.12 -8.44
C ALA A 109 16.70 16.45 -8.19
N LYS A 110 16.92 15.86 -7.01
CA LYS A 110 18.19 15.19 -6.69
C LYS A 110 18.44 13.93 -7.53
N LEU A 111 17.39 13.22 -7.93
CA LEU A 111 17.49 12.08 -8.85
C LEU A 111 17.87 12.52 -10.27
N ARG A 112 17.34 13.66 -10.74
CA ARG A 112 17.74 14.25 -12.03
C ARG A 112 19.20 14.70 -12.04
N ASP A 113 19.70 15.31 -10.95
CA ASP A 113 21.15 15.60 -10.78
C ASP A 113 22.02 14.34 -10.92
N MET A 114 21.49 13.19 -10.52
CA MET A 114 22.17 11.89 -10.61
C MET A 114 22.00 11.20 -11.99
N GLY A 115 21.35 11.87 -12.95
CA GLY A 115 21.10 11.35 -14.29
C GLY A 115 19.91 10.39 -14.41
N HIS A 116 19.02 10.34 -13.41
CA HIS A 116 17.78 9.59 -13.50
C HIS A 116 16.66 10.48 -14.05
N ASP A 117 16.04 10.04 -15.14
CA ASP A 117 14.83 10.67 -15.65
C ASP A 117 13.64 10.30 -14.76
N VAL A 118 12.99 11.32 -14.21
CA VAL A 118 11.82 11.22 -13.34
C VAL A 118 10.86 12.31 -13.80
N GLU A 119 9.67 11.94 -14.25
CA GLU A 119 8.62 12.90 -14.62
C GLU A 119 7.85 13.32 -13.35
N ASP A 120 7.75 14.63 -13.10
CA ASP A 120 6.79 15.13 -12.11
C ASP A 120 5.41 15.20 -12.78
N SER A 121 4.55 14.23 -12.49
CA SER A 121 3.18 14.19 -12.99
C SER A 121 2.32 15.24 -12.28
N GLU A 122 2.32 16.48 -12.80
CA GLU A 122 1.54 17.59 -12.24
C GLU A 122 0.01 17.46 -12.43
N ASP A 123 -0.46 16.45 -13.17
CA ASP A 123 -1.90 16.16 -13.33
C ASP A 123 -2.48 15.38 -12.13
N ALA A 124 -2.63 16.10 -11.01
CA ALA A 124 -3.45 15.70 -9.88
C ALA A 124 -4.34 16.87 -9.44
N GLY A 125 -5.26 17.26 -10.32
CA GLY A 125 -6.20 18.36 -10.10
C GLY A 125 -6.91 18.30 -8.74
N GLY A 126 -6.96 19.44 -8.06
CA GLY A 126 -7.28 19.50 -6.62
C GLY A 126 -8.68 19.01 -6.23
N ALA A 127 -8.73 18.31 -5.09
CA ALA A 127 -9.98 17.85 -4.47
C ALA A 127 -10.14 18.41 -3.04
N SER A 128 -10.75 19.59 -2.98
CA SER A 128 -11.58 20.10 -1.88
C SER A 128 -10.98 20.17 -0.46
N THR A 129 -10.63 21.40 -0.07
CA THR A 129 -10.72 21.87 1.32
C THR A 129 -12.08 21.53 1.93
N ARG A 130 -12.10 20.69 2.97
CA ARG A 130 -13.27 20.54 3.84
C ARG A 130 -13.31 21.67 4.87
N GLU A 131 -13.76 22.84 4.45
CA GLU A 131 -14.41 23.76 5.38
C GLU A 131 -15.88 23.36 5.52
N ASP A 132 -16.25 22.81 6.67
CA ASP A 132 -17.61 22.94 7.18
C ASP A 132 -17.54 23.31 8.66
N ALA A 133 -17.87 24.58 8.93
CA ALA A 133 -17.97 25.13 10.27
C ALA A 133 -19.25 25.99 10.35
N PRO A 134 -20.34 25.48 10.95
CA PRO A 134 -21.55 26.26 11.13
C PRO A 134 -21.42 27.17 12.37
N LYS A 135 -21.12 28.46 12.14
CA LYS A 135 -21.35 29.53 13.14
C LYS A 135 -22.73 30.15 12.97
N LYS A 136 -23.49 30.27 14.08
CA LYS A 136 -24.42 31.39 14.41
C LYS A 136 -25.16 31.09 15.74
N PRO A 137 -25.67 32.09 16.49
CA PRO A 137 -25.27 33.50 16.54
C PRO A 137 -24.98 34.03 17.96
N ARG A 138 -24.37 35.21 17.96
CA ARG A 138 -23.96 36.09 19.08
C ARG A 138 -25.14 36.56 19.97
N VAL A 139 -24.98 36.47 21.29
CA VAL A 139 -25.75 37.22 22.31
C VAL A 139 -24.85 38.27 22.96
N THR A 140 -25.44 39.36 23.46
CA THR A 140 -24.79 40.61 23.89
C THR A 140 -24.20 40.59 25.31
N ALA A 141 -23.16 41.41 25.54
CA ALA A 141 -22.37 41.57 26.78
C ALA A 141 -22.78 42.86 27.55
N PRO A 142 -22.02 43.42 28.54
CA PRO A 142 -20.87 42.95 29.36
C PRO A 142 -21.20 43.17 30.89
N PRO A 143 -20.41 43.77 31.83
CA PRO A 143 -18.94 43.88 32.07
C PRO A 143 -18.46 43.68 33.55
N LYS A 144 -17.12 43.66 33.77
CA LYS A 144 -16.34 43.84 35.05
C LYS A 144 -16.28 42.60 36.00
N GLN A 145 -15.27 42.39 36.87
CA GLN A 145 -14.19 43.25 37.42
C GLN A 145 -12.75 42.64 37.24
N LYS A 146 -11.78 43.03 38.09
CA LYS A 146 -10.34 43.20 37.78
C LYS A 146 -9.46 42.90 39.03
N LYS A 147 -8.17 42.54 38.82
CA LYS A 147 -6.98 42.67 39.71
C LYS A 147 -6.46 41.46 40.54
N ASP A 148 -5.20 41.14 40.24
CA ASP A 148 -3.96 41.13 41.07
C ASP A 148 -3.72 40.19 42.29
N ASN A 149 -2.44 39.75 42.39
CA ASN A 149 -1.71 39.14 43.53
C ASN A 149 -2.12 37.72 43.98
N PHE A 150 -1.24 36.87 44.53
CA PHE A 150 0.12 37.08 45.10
C PHE A 150 1.06 35.87 44.87
N GLU A 151 2.34 36.04 45.21
CA GLU A 151 3.44 35.06 45.09
C GLU A 151 3.68 34.32 46.45
N ALA A 152 4.58 33.33 46.46
CA ALA A 152 5.34 32.86 47.64
C ALA A 152 4.70 32.00 48.77
N THR A 153 5.24 30.76 48.89
CA THR A 153 5.80 30.09 50.10
C THR A 153 4.91 29.60 51.28
N SER A 154 5.46 28.59 51.98
CA SER A 154 4.98 27.91 53.21
C SER A 154 3.75 27.00 53.06
N ASP A 155 3.60 25.91 53.81
CA ASP A 155 4.49 25.25 54.80
C ASP A 155 4.16 23.74 54.88
N GLU A 156 4.95 23.03 55.70
CA GLU A 156 4.70 21.82 56.54
C GLU A 156 3.32 21.10 56.42
N GLU A 157 3.20 19.78 56.65
CA GLU A 157 3.73 19.07 57.83
C GLU A 157 3.81 17.54 57.64
N GLU A 158 4.43 16.87 58.61
CA GLU A 158 4.84 15.46 58.68
C GLU A 158 3.96 14.69 59.69
N GLU A 159 3.39 13.54 59.30
CA GLU A 159 2.87 12.40 60.12
C GLU A 159 2.19 11.40 59.15
N ASP A 160 2.26 10.07 59.28
CA ASP A 160 2.64 9.16 60.38
C ASP A 160 3.42 7.94 59.78
#